data_AF-G4HPI4-F1
#
_entry.id   AF-G4HPI4-F1
#
_cell.length_a   1.000
_cell.length_b   1.000
_cell.length_c   1.000
_cell.angle_alpha   90.00
_cell.angle_beta   90.00
_cell.angle_gamma   90.00
#
_symmetry.space_group_name_H-M   'P 1'
#
loop_
_entity.id
_entity.type
_entity.pdbx_description
1 polymer ?
#
loop_
_entity_poly.entity_id
_entity_poly.type
_entity_poly.pdbx_seq_one_letter_code
_entity_poly.pdbx_strand_id
1 'polypeptide(L)'
;MNEKSDQDLERRLSEMLTEGEMERKDREQEERRQVSPKYEIRIQTQLDPIVEETLKYRSIAKEIDGRYDKYMEQAGKSNEPKAELEKGRKEQGDASS
;
A
#
# COMPACT_ATOMS: atom_id res chain seq x y z
N MET A 1 -7.63 4.58 77.04
CA MET A 1 -7.48 5.89 76.35
C MET A 1 -6.06 5.95 75.80
N ASN A 2 -5.90 5.57 74.53
CA ASN A 2 -4.63 5.63 73.79
C ASN A 2 -4.47 6.95 73.02
N GLU A 3 -5.43 7.87 73.17
CA GLU A 3 -5.53 9.14 72.43
C GLU A 3 -4.28 10.01 72.54
N LYS A 4 -3.61 10.01 73.70
CA LYS A 4 -2.35 10.75 73.89
C LYS A 4 -1.19 10.16 73.09
N SER A 5 -1.14 8.82 72.97
CA SER A 5 -0.15 8.10 72.17
C SER A 5 -0.36 8.38 70.68
N ASP A 6 -1.61 8.38 70.22
CA ASP A 6 -1.96 8.58 68.82
C ASP A 6 -1.68 10.04 68.40
N GLN A 7 -2.01 11.01 69.25
CA GLN A 7 -1.66 12.42 69.05
C GLN A 7 -0.15 12.67 69.00
N ASP A 8 0.63 11.97 69.83
CA ASP A 8 2.10 12.06 69.80
C ASP A 8 2.68 11.47 68.51
N LEU A 9 2.08 10.39 67.99
CA LEU A 9 2.45 9.77 66.71
C LEU A 9 2.07 10.67 65.52
N GLU A 10 0.88 11.27 65.52
CA GLU A 10 0.43 12.22 64.50
C GLU A 10 1.31 13.47 64.45
N ARG A 11 1.72 13.98 65.62
CA ARG A 11 2.66 15.12 65.71
C ARG A 11 4.01 14.77 65.11
N ARG A 12 4.60 13.62 65.48
CA ARG A 12 5.89 13.16 64.93
C ARG A 12 5.81 12.92 63.43
N LEU A 13 4.71 12.35 62.94
CA LEU A 13 4.50 12.15 61.51
C LEU A 13 4.41 13.49 60.78
N SER A 14 3.72 14.47 61.35
CA SER A 14 3.63 15.82 60.81
C SER A 14 4.99 16.50 60.74
N GLU A 15 5.78 16.44 61.82
CA GLU A 15 7.16 16.95 61.86
C GLU A 15 8.04 16.28 60.79
N MET A 16 8.01 14.95 60.65
CA MET A 16 8.77 14.24 59.61
C MET A 16 8.35 14.62 58.18
N LEU A 17 7.07 14.90 57.94
CA LEU A 17 6.55 15.27 56.62
C LEU A 17 6.75 16.76 56.28
N THR A 18 6.83 17.64 57.28
CA THR A 18 7.00 19.10 57.07
C THR A 18 8.44 19.58 57.22
N GLU A 19 9.21 18.99 58.13
CA GLU A 19 10.60 19.38 58.41
C GLU A 19 11.63 18.43 57.79
N GLY A 20 11.20 17.26 57.30
CA GLY A 20 12.05 16.36 56.54
C GLY A 20 12.52 17.03 55.25
N GLU A 21 13.84 17.01 55.01
CA GLU A 21 14.41 17.49 53.76
C GLU A 21 13.75 16.73 52.58
N MET A 22 12.94 17.44 51.81
CA MET A 22 12.41 16.90 50.56
C MET A 22 13.63 16.65 49.67
N GLU A 23 13.93 15.38 49.37
CA GLU A 23 14.95 15.03 48.39
C GLU A 23 14.63 15.79 47.10
N ARG A 24 15.40 16.84 46.84
CA ARG A 24 15.38 17.55 45.56
C ARG A 24 16.06 16.64 44.56
N LYS A 25 15.36 15.58 44.15
CA LYS A 25 15.74 14.86 42.94
C LYS A 25 15.82 15.91 41.84
N ASP A 26 16.97 15.98 41.18
CA ASP A 26 17.23 16.90 40.08
C ASP A 26 16.04 16.87 39.12
N ARG A 27 15.19 17.92 39.18
CA ARG A 27 14.02 18.06 38.31
C ARG A 27 14.42 17.89 36.85
N GLU A 28 15.59 18.41 36.48
CA GLU A 28 16.16 18.27 35.14
C GLU A 28 16.44 16.81 34.73
N GLN A 29 16.81 15.93 35.66
CA GLN A 29 17.04 14.51 35.38
C GLN A 29 15.74 13.73 35.22
N GLU A 30 14.70 14.06 36.01
CA GLU A 30 13.37 13.46 35.84
C GLU A 30 12.69 13.95 34.56
N GLU A 31 12.82 15.23 34.23
CA GLU A 31 12.33 15.82 32.98
C GLU A 31 12.95 15.14 31.75
N ARG A 32 14.27 14.91 31.75
CA ARG A 32 14.98 14.19 30.67
C ARG A 32 14.50 12.74 30.48
N ARG A 33 14.05 12.07 31.55
CA ARG A 33 13.48 10.71 31.49
C ARG A 33 12.04 10.70 30.98
N GLN A 34 11.30 11.79 31.18
CA GLN A 34 9.94 11.94 30.66
C GLN A 34 9.90 12.31 29.18
N VAL A 35 10.96 12.90 28.64
CA VAL A 35 11.06 13.14 27.19
C VAL A 35 11.31 11.80 26.50
N SER A 36 10.22 11.17 26.04
CA SER A 36 10.28 9.99 25.19
C SER A 36 11.29 10.23 24.04
N PRO A 37 12.22 9.30 23.77
CA PRO A 37 13.12 9.41 22.65
C PRO A 37 12.34 9.68 21.35
N LYS A 38 12.72 10.75 20.64
CA LYS A 38 12.13 11.14 19.36
C LYS A 38 12.59 10.19 18.24
N TYR A 39 12.27 8.91 18.34
CA TYR A 39 12.52 8.00 17.23
C TYR A 39 11.39 8.16 16.20
N GLU A 40 11.77 8.53 14.98
CA GLU A 40 10.89 8.45 13.82
C GLU A 40 10.86 6.99 13.34
N ILE A 41 9.68 6.37 13.34
CA ILE A 41 9.49 5.08 12.68
C ILE A 41 9.25 5.35 11.20
N ARG A 42 10.26 5.11 10.36
CA ARG A 42 10.13 5.17 8.89
C ARG A 42 9.71 3.81 8.36
N ILE A 43 8.43 3.66 8.02
CA ILE A 43 7.91 2.44 7.42
C ILE A 43 8.00 2.59 5.89
N GLN A 44 8.89 1.81 5.26
CA GLN A 44 8.89 1.67 3.80
C GLN A 44 7.83 0.64 3.42
N THR A 45 6.79 1.04 2.68
CA THR A 45 5.77 0.12 2.18
C THR A 45 6.33 -0.71 1.04
N GLN A 46 6.31 -2.04 1.17
CA GLN A 46 6.86 -2.96 0.17
C GLN A 46 5.95 -3.14 -1.05
N LEU A 47 4.66 -2.84 -0.92
CA LEU A 47 3.65 -3.06 -1.96
C LEU A 47 2.79 -1.80 -2.10
N ASP A 48 2.73 -1.24 -3.31
CA ASP A 48 1.84 -0.12 -3.66
C ASP A 48 0.60 -0.66 -4.37
N PRO A 49 -0.61 -0.56 -3.78
CA PRO A 49 -1.85 -1.04 -4.37
C PRO A 49 -2.11 -0.48 -5.78
N ILE A 50 -1.72 0.78 -6.03
CA ILE A 50 -1.98 1.44 -7.32
C ILE A 50 -1.12 0.81 -8.42
N VAL A 51 0.16 0.53 -8.11
CA VAL A 51 1.07 -0.12 -9.07
C VAL A 51 0.60 -1.54 -9.39
N GLU A 52 0.20 -2.30 -8.38
CA GLU A 52 -0.31 -3.67 -8.57
C GLU A 52 -1.60 -3.71 -9.42
N GLU A 53 -2.53 -2.81 -9.15
CA GLU A 53 -3.76 -2.69 -9.93
C GLU A 53 -3.49 -2.29 -11.37
N THR A 54 -2.66 -1.26 -11.60
CA THR A 54 -2.33 -0.79 -12.96
C THR A 54 -1.60 -1.84 -13.79
N LEU A 55 -0.73 -2.66 -13.18
CA LEU A 55 -0.10 -3.80 -13.84
C LEU A 55 -1.13 -4.84 -14.30
N LYS A 56 -2.11 -5.17 -13.44
CA LYS A 56 -3.19 -6.11 -13.77
C LYS A 56 -4.11 -5.58 -14.88
N TYR A 57 -4.51 -4.30 -14.81
CA TYR A 57 -5.31 -3.71 -15.88
C TYR A 57 -4.56 -3.72 -17.22
N ARG A 58 -3.25 -3.47 -17.20
CA ARG A 58 -2.42 -3.51 -18.40
C ARG A 58 -2.30 -4.92 -18.98
N SER A 59 -2.22 -5.97 -18.15
CA SER A 59 -2.19 -7.35 -18.67
C SER A 59 -3.52 -7.73 -19.33
N ILE A 60 -4.65 -7.34 -18.72
CA ILE A 60 -5.99 -7.58 -19.29
C ILE A 60 -6.15 -6.87 -20.64
N ALA A 61 -5.70 -5.61 -20.73
CA ALA A 61 -5.78 -4.85 -21.98
C ALA A 61 -4.98 -5.51 -23.12
N LYS A 62 -3.76 -5.98 -22.85
CA LYS A 62 -2.94 -6.70 -23.84
C LYS A 62 -3.56 -8.01 -24.33
N GLU A 63 -4.23 -8.74 -23.43
CA GLU A 63 -4.91 -9.97 -23.80
C GLU A 63 -6.10 -9.70 -24.72
N ILE A 64 -6.88 -8.65 -24.42
CA ILE A 64 -8.02 -8.25 -25.25
C ILE A 64 -7.54 -7.79 -26.63
N ASP A 65 -6.54 -6.92 -26.68
CA ASP A 65 -5.93 -6.41 -27.92
C ASP A 65 -5.46 -7.57 -28.82
N GLY A 66 -4.67 -8.49 -28.28
CA GLY A 66 -4.20 -9.67 -29.02
C GLY A 66 -5.33 -10.64 -29.46
N ARG A 67 -6.50 -10.64 -28.80
CA ARG A 67 -7.67 -11.39 -29.28
C ARG A 67 -8.34 -10.69 -30.46
N TYR A 68 -8.42 -9.35 -30.42
CA TYR A 68 -8.95 -8.57 -31.53
C TYR A 68 -8.06 -8.65 -32.76
N ASP A 69 -6.74 -8.60 -32.59
CA ASP A 69 -5.78 -8.80 -33.69
C ASP A 69 -5.99 -10.14 -34.39
N LYS A 70 -6.07 -11.24 -33.61
CA LYS A 70 -6.34 -12.58 -34.14
C LYS A 70 -7.67 -12.67 -34.88
N TYR A 71 -8.70 -12.03 -34.35
CA TYR A 71 -10.01 -11.98 -35.00
C TYR A 71 -9.95 -11.22 -36.33
N MET A 72 -9.27 -10.08 -36.37
CA MET A 72 -9.12 -9.27 -37.59
C MET A 72 -8.28 -9.99 -38.65
N GLU A 73 -7.22 -10.71 -38.26
CA GLU A 73 -6.45 -11.54 -39.19
C GLU A 73 -7.30 -12.67 -39.80
N GLN A 74 -8.17 -13.31 -39.00
CA GLN A 74 -9.05 -14.37 -39.49
C GLN A 74 -10.16 -13.81 -40.41
N ALA A 75 -10.74 -12.67 -40.04
CA ALA A 75 -11.74 -11.98 -40.85
C ALA A 75 -11.15 -11.49 -42.18
N GLY A 76 -9.93 -10.95 -42.16
CA GLY A 76 -9.19 -10.54 -43.37
C GLY A 76 -8.91 -11.70 -44.32
N LYS A 77 -8.50 -12.87 -43.80
CA LYS A 77 -8.27 -14.09 -44.59
C LYS A 77 -9.55 -14.65 -45.21
N SER A 78 -10.71 -14.45 -44.57
CA SER A 78 -12.00 -14.87 -45.14
C SER A 78 -12.53 -13.95 -46.26
N ASN A 79 -11.91 -12.78 -46.44
CA ASN A 79 -12.32 -11.76 -47.39
C ASN A 79 -11.37 -11.62 -48.59
N GLU A 80 -10.37 -12.50 -48.72
CA GLU A 80 -9.64 -12.64 -49.99
C GLU A 80 -10.62 -13.19 -51.05
N PRO A 81 -11.01 -12.40 -52.06
CA PRO A 81 -11.88 -12.90 -53.10
C PRO A 81 -11.15 -14.00 -53.88
N LYS A 82 -11.89 -15.02 -54.29
CA LYS A 82 -11.54 -16.01 -55.33
C LYS A 82 -11.31 -15.34 -56.70
N ALA A 83 -10.45 -14.32 -56.77
CA ALA A 83 -10.19 -13.50 -57.95
C ALA A 83 -9.19 -14.16 -58.92
N GLU A 84 -8.54 -15.25 -58.52
CA GLU A 84 -7.59 -15.97 -59.39
C GLU A 84 -8.23 -17.12 -60.20
N LEU A 85 -9.48 -17.52 -59.90
CA LEU A 85 -10.17 -18.61 -60.61
C LEU A 85 -11.01 -18.17 -61.82
N GLU A 86 -11.28 -16.86 -62.00
CA GLU A 86 -12.03 -16.37 -63.17
C GLU A 86 -11.15 -15.93 -64.35
N LYS A 87 -9.84 -15.68 -64.15
CA LYS A 87 -8.95 -15.25 -65.24
C LYS A 87 -8.66 -16.34 -66.26
N GLY A 88 -8.68 -17.62 -65.86
CA GLY A 88 -8.46 -18.76 -66.78
C GLY A 88 -9.67 -19.13 -67.66
N ARG A 89 -10.87 -18.58 -67.40
CA ARG A 89 -12.09 -18.94 -68.15
C ARG A 89 -12.42 -17.98 -69.29
N LYS A 90 -11.91 -16.74 -69.24
CA LYS A 90 -12.11 -15.75 -70.31
C LYS A 90 -11.13 -15.92 -71.48
N GLU A 91 -9.93 -16.43 -71.25
CA GLU A 91 -8.95 -16.69 -72.32
C GLU A 91 -9.32 -17.86 -73.24
N GLN A 92 -10.20 -18.77 -72.81
CA GLN A 92 -10.70 -19.88 -73.65
C GLN A 92 -11.95 -19.53 -74.48
N GLY A 93 -12.60 -18.38 -74.21
CA GLY A 93 -13.81 -17.95 -74.91
C GLY A 93 -13.53 -17.15 -76.20
N ASP A 94 -12.39 -16.48 -76.29
CA ASP A 94 -12.06 -15.58 -77.42
C ASP A 94 -11.24 -16.25 -78.54
N ALA A 95 -10.89 -17.54 -78.41
CA ALA A 95 -10.23 -18.32 -79.46
C ALA A 95 -11.20 -19.11 -80.36
N SER A 96 -12.51 -18.90 -80.21
CA SER A 96 -13.57 -19.60 -80.94
C SER A 96 -14.59 -18.63 -81.56
N SER A 97 -14.13 -17.71 -82.41
CA SER A 97 -14.95 -17.03 -83.43
C SER A 97 -14.14 -16.75 -84.67
#